data_AF-A0A9D7D5K4-F1
#
_entry.id   AF-A0A9D7D5K4-F1
#
_cell.length_a   1.000
_cell.length_b   1.000
_cell.length_c   1.000
_cell.angle_alpha   90.00
_cell.angle_beta   90.00
_cell.angle_gamma   90.00
#
_symmetry.space_group_name_H-M   'P 1'
#
loop_
_entity.id
_entity.type
_entity.pdbx_description
1 polymer ?
#
loop_
_entity_poly.entity_id
_entity_poly.type
_entity_poly.pdbx_seq_one_letter_code
_entity_poly.pdbx_strand_id
1 'polypeptide(L)'
;MILRRVTEHLRRQDWVAVTIEFVIVVLGVFVATQVSNWNEEREARARAEVYGARLAEDLRYEAWQTEYLIAYYKDVLDNAERAVGALTDGPRLSDEQLLINAYRASQYLYYGPRRATYDEMVATGDIGLITDDRLRETALTLYSDPTIDVVTTESRNSSIAGFSAAPCPRTFSVRCLRIAAITSSSPAISKALMGPSITRASLICPQ
;
A
#
# COMPACT_ATOMS: atom_id res chain seq x y z
N MET A 1 -33.57 11.16 -80.47
CA MET A 1 -32.98 9.88 -80.01
C MET A 1 -31.49 9.94 -79.61
N ILE A 2 -30.81 11.09 -79.71
CA ILE A 2 -29.42 11.24 -79.21
C ILE A 2 -29.36 11.48 -77.69
N LEU A 3 -30.37 12.13 -77.12
CA LEU A 3 -30.40 12.47 -75.70
C LEU A 3 -30.42 11.25 -74.77
N ARG A 4 -31.03 10.12 -75.19
CA ARG A 4 -31.12 8.92 -74.35
C ARG A 4 -29.78 8.17 -74.23
N ARG A 5 -28.89 8.28 -75.23
CA ARG A 5 -27.58 7.60 -75.22
C ARG A 5 -26.52 8.37 -74.43
N VAL A 6 -26.66 9.69 -74.31
CA VAL A 6 -25.78 10.51 -73.46
C VAL A 6 -26.08 10.29 -71.97
N THR A 7 -27.36 10.13 -71.60
CA THR A 7 -27.75 9.86 -70.20
C THR A 7 -27.37 8.45 -69.72
N GLU A 8 -27.25 7.47 -70.63
CA GLU A 8 -26.82 6.11 -70.30
C GLU A 8 -25.29 5.97 -70.10
N HIS A 9 -24.47 6.83 -70.72
CA HIS A 9 -23.01 6.81 -70.53
C HIS A 9 -22.55 7.57 -69.27
N LEU A 10 -23.24 8.66 -68.89
CA LEU A 10 -22.92 9.41 -67.67
C LEU A 10 -23.24 8.62 -66.38
N ARG A 11 -24.26 7.76 -66.40
CA ARG A 11 -24.66 7.01 -65.18
C ARG A 11 -23.72 5.87 -64.79
N ARG A 12 -22.93 5.33 -65.71
CA ARG A 12 -22.13 4.11 -65.47
C ARG A 12 -20.65 4.38 -65.21
N GLN A 13 -20.12 5.50 -65.71
CA GLN A 13 -18.71 5.86 -65.58
C GLN A 13 -18.43 6.73 -64.34
N ASP A 14 -19.37 7.59 -63.95
CA ASP A 14 -19.22 8.46 -62.78
C ASP A 14 -19.38 7.71 -61.44
N TRP A 15 -20.14 6.62 -61.41
CA TRP A 15 -20.33 5.81 -60.19
C TRP A 15 -19.03 5.17 -59.69
N VAL A 16 -18.10 4.82 -60.59
CA VAL A 16 -16.78 4.31 -60.20
C VAL A 16 -15.95 5.41 -59.55
N ALA A 17 -15.99 6.64 -60.10
CA ALA A 17 -15.29 7.79 -59.52
C ALA A 17 -15.82 8.12 -58.11
N VAL A 18 -17.14 8.19 -57.95
CA VAL A 18 -17.78 8.39 -56.62
C VAL A 18 -17.43 7.27 -55.64
N THR A 19 -17.36 6.02 -56.12
CA THR A 19 -16.96 4.88 -55.26
C THR A 19 -15.51 5.01 -54.80
N ILE A 20 -14.59 5.39 -55.70
CA ILE A 20 -13.17 5.60 -55.35
C ILE A 20 -13.03 6.75 -54.34
N GLU A 21 -13.72 7.87 -54.57
CA GLU A 21 -13.72 9.01 -53.64
C GLU A 21 -14.24 8.61 -52.25
N PHE A 22 -15.34 7.85 -52.20
CA PHE A 22 -15.88 7.32 -50.95
C PHE A 22 -14.88 6.39 -50.24
N VAL A 23 -14.26 5.47 -50.98
CA VAL A 23 -13.27 4.53 -50.43
C VAL A 23 -12.06 5.27 -49.88
N ILE A 24 -11.56 6.31 -50.57
CA ILE A 24 -10.43 7.13 -50.08
C ILE A 24 -10.80 7.83 -48.77
N VAL A 25 -11.99 8.41 -48.66
CA VAL A 25 -12.45 9.07 -47.43
C VAL A 25 -12.56 8.05 -46.28
N VAL A 26 -13.15 6.87 -46.53
CA VAL A 26 -13.29 5.81 -45.53
C VAL A 26 -11.91 5.30 -45.08
N LEU A 27 -10.98 5.08 -46.00
CA LEU A 27 -9.58 4.73 -45.69
C LEU A 27 -8.89 5.82 -44.88
N GLY A 28 -9.11 7.10 -45.22
CA GLY A 28 -8.57 8.23 -44.48
C GLY A 28 -9.02 8.24 -43.01
N VAL A 29 -10.33 8.10 -42.78
CA VAL A 29 -10.89 8.03 -41.41
C VAL A 29 -10.40 6.78 -40.69
N PHE A 30 -10.39 5.63 -41.36
CA PHE A 30 -9.91 4.38 -40.78
C PHE A 30 -8.46 4.50 -40.32
N VAL A 31 -7.55 4.97 -41.18
CA VAL A 31 -6.13 5.14 -40.83
C VAL A 31 -5.98 6.17 -39.70
N ALA A 32 -6.73 7.28 -39.73
CA ALA A 32 -6.69 8.27 -38.65
C ALA A 32 -7.07 7.66 -37.29
N THR A 33 -8.15 6.88 -37.23
CA THR A 33 -8.55 6.16 -36.01
C THR A 33 -7.51 5.11 -35.61
N GLN A 34 -6.95 4.35 -36.55
CA GLN A 34 -5.92 3.35 -36.25
C GLN A 34 -4.67 3.98 -35.64
N VAL A 35 -4.22 5.13 -36.13
CA VAL A 35 -3.07 5.85 -35.57
C VAL A 35 -3.38 6.38 -34.17
N SER A 36 -4.59 6.92 -33.92
CA SER A 36 -5.01 7.36 -32.59
C SER A 36 -5.00 6.20 -31.58
N ASN A 37 -5.65 5.10 -31.92
CA ASN A 37 -5.73 3.91 -31.06
C ASN A 37 -4.33 3.34 -30.77
N TRP A 38 -3.45 3.30 -31.78
CA TRP A 38 -2.07 2.85 -31.57
C TRP A 38 -1.29 3.75 -30.61
N ASN A 39 -1.45 5.07 -30.71
CA ASN A 39 -0.81 6.00 -29.79
C ASN A 39 -1.36 5.83 -28.36
N GLU A 40 -2.67 5.72 -28.19
CA GLU A 40 -3.33 5.48 -26.91
C GLU A 40 -2.86 4.17 -26.26
N GLU A 41 -2.80 3.08 -27.02
CA GLU A 41 -2.28 1.79 -26.53
C GLU A 41 -0.79 1.85 -26.16
N ARG A 42 0.01 2.64 -26.89
CA ARG A 42 1.44 2.84 -26.58
C ARG A 42 1.61 3.57 -25.26
N GLU A 43 0.83 4.63 -25.05
CA GLU A 43 0.85 5.41 -23.80
C GLU A 43 0.30 4.59 -22.62
N ALA A 44 -0.77 3.82 -22.83
CA ALA A 44 -1.33 2.94 -21.82
C ALA A 44 -0.32 1.87 -21.38
N ARG A 45 0.41 1.26 -22.32
CA ARG A 45 1.49 0.32 -22.01
C ARG A 45 2.62 0.96 -21.20
N ALA A 46 3.05 2.16 -21.57
CA ALA A 46 4.07 2.89 -20.82
C ALA A 46 3.63 3.19 -19.38
N ARG A 47 2.37 3.60 -19.17
CA ARG A 47 1.81 3.80 -17.82
C ARG A 47 1.71 2.48 -17.04
N ALA A 48 1.27 1.40 -17.68
CA ALA A 48 1.15 0.09 -17.06
C ALA A 48 2.50 -0.43 -16.52
N GLU A 49 3.59 -0.25 -17.27
CA GLU A 49 4.93 -0.65 -16.82
C GLU A 49 5.38 0.14 -15.58
N VAL A 50 5.20 1.46 -15.59
CA VAL A 50 5.57 2.34 -14.47
C VAL A 50 4.74 2.00 -13.22
N TYR A 51 3.41 1.90 -13.38
CA TYR A 51 2.52 1.59 -12.27
C TYR A 51 2.76 0.17 -11.73
N GLY A 52 2.96 -0.80 -12.60
CA GLY A 52 3.27 -2.18 -12.21
C GLY A 52 4.55 -2.28 -11.40
N ALA A 53 5.62 -1.58 -11.81
CA ALA A 53 6.88 -1.55 -11.07
C ALA A 53 6.72 -0.91 -9.69
N ARG A 54 6.06 0.26 -9.61
CA ARG A 54 5.78 0.96 -8.34
C ARG A 54 4.92 0.11 -7.41
N LEU A 55 3.85 -0.49 -7.92
CA LEU A 55 2.95 -1.34 -7.14
C LEU A 55 3.67 -2.58 -6.61
N ALA A 56 4.52 -3.21 -7.41
CA ALA A 56 5.31 -4.36 -6.97
C ALA A 56 6.32 -3.98 -5.87
N GLU A 57 6.93 -2.80 -5.94
CA GLU A 57 7.79 -2.28 -4.88
C GLU A 57 7.00 -2.01 -3.59
N ASP A 58 5.85 -1.33 -3.70
CA ASP A 58 4.96 -1.06 -2.58
C ASP A 58 4.54 -2.37 -1.89
N LEU A 59 4.13 -3.39 -2.65
CA LEU A 59 3.74 -4.69 -2.09
C LEU A 59 4.91 -5.46 -1.44
N ARG A 60 6.13 -5.34 -1.97
CA ARG A 60 7.31 -5.94 -1.31
C ARG A 60 7.62 -5.25 0.01
N TYR A 61 7.49 -3.93 0.05
CA TYR A 61 7.64 -3.19 1.30
C TYR A 61 6.55 -3.56 2.31
N GLU A 62 5.30 -3.70 1.84
CA GLU A 62 4.19 -4.15 2.70
C GLU A 62 4.43 -5.54 3.28
N ALA A 63 4.94 -6.48 2.49
CA ALA A 63 5.30 -7.80 2.98
C ALA A 63 6.34 -7.70 4.11
N TRP A 64 7.41 -6.92 3.90
CA TRP A 64 8.43 -6.70 4.92
C TRP A 64 7.88 -6.00 6.18
N GLN A 65 7.06 -4.96 6.02
CA GLN A 65 6.44 -4.27 7.14
C GLN A 65 5.50 -5.18 7.94
N THR A 66 4.74 -6.02 7.26
CA THR A 66 3.82 -6.96 7.90
C THR A 66 4.61 -7.98 8.73
N GLU A 67 5.69 -8.55 8.18
CA GLU A 67 6.58 -9.44 8.93
C GLU A 67 7.18 -8.75 10.17
N TYR A 68 7.61 -7.50 10.02
CA TYR A 68 8.12 -6.69 11.12
C TYR A 68 7.04 -6.46 12.20
N LEU A 69 5.82 -6.13 11.79
CA LEU A 69 4.69 -5.94 12.71
C LEU A 69 4.34 -7.23 13.45
N ILE A 70 4.29 -8.37 12.77
CA ILE A 70 4.04 -9.67 13.40
C ILE A 70 5.10 -9.96 14.47
N ALA A 71 6.38 -9.74 14.15
CA ALA A 71 7.46 -9.93 15.11
C ALA A 71 7.36 -8.99 16.31
N TYR A 72 6.98 -7.73 16.08
CA TYR A 72 6.77 -6.72 17.11
C TYR A 72 5.62 -7.09 18.04
N TYR A 73 4.43 -7.36 17.50
CA TYR A 73 3.25 -7.68 18.29
C TYR A 73 3.37 -9.03 19.01
N LYS A 74 4.18 -9.95 18.49
CA LYS A 74 4.54 -11.16 19.24
C LYS A 74 5.33 -10.84 20.51
N ASP A 75 6.29 -9.92 20.46
CA ASP A 75 7.00 -9.48 21.68
C ASP A 75 6.05 -8.76 22.64
N VAL A 76 5.17 -7.91 22.13
CA VAL A 76 4.13 -7.24 22.96
C VAL A 76 3.24 -8.27 23.67
N LEU A 77 2.77 -9.29 22.95
CA LEU A 77 1.94 -10.36 23.49
C LEU A 77 2.68 -11.19 24.55
N ASP A 78 3.92 -11.63 24.27
CA ASP A 78 4.73 -12.39 25.22
C ASP A 78 4.94 -11.61 26.54
N ASN A 79 5.15 -10.29 26.46
CA ASN A 79 5.29 -9.44 27.63
C ASN A 79 3.95 -9.23 28.37
N ALA A 80 2.85 -9.11 27.63
CA ALA A 80 1.51 -9.01 28.20
C ALA A 80 1.14 -10.27 29.00
N GLU A 81 1.39 -11.45 28.43
CA GLU A 81 1.14 -12.73 29.09
C GLU A 81 1.96 -12.89 30.38
N ARG A 82 3.23 -12.49 30.36
CA ARG A 82 4.09 -12.50 31.57
C ARG A 82 3.60 -11.54 32.64
N ALA A 83 3.19 -10.33 32.25
CA ALA A 83 2.69 -9.33 33.18
C ALA A 83 1.36 -9.77 33.82
N VAL A 84 0.40 -10.24 33.02
CA VAL A 84 -0.89 -10.74 33.50
C VAL A 84 -0.72 -11.99 34.35
N GLY A 85 0.14 -12.92 33.94
CA GLY A 85 0.46 -14.11 34.72
C GLY A 85 0.98 -13.77 36.11
N ALA A 86 1.91 -12.81 36.22
CA ALA A 86 2.47 -12.38 37.50
C ALA A 86 1.47 -11.66 38.43
N LEU A 87 0.40 -11.07 37.86
CA LEU A 87 -0.66 -10.37 38.60
C LEU A 87 -1.82 -11.29 39.01
N THR A 88 -1.89 -12.49 38.46
CA THR A 88 -2.95 -13.47 38.70
C THR A 88 -2.39 -14.65 39.49
N ASP A 89 -2.34 -15.85 38.89
CA ASP A 89 -1.96 -17.10 39.55
C ASP A 89 -0.56 -17.62 39.13
N GLY A 90 0.15 -16.83 38.33
CA GLY A 90 1.48 -17.18 37.81
C GLY A 90 2.63 -16.90 38.78
N PRO A 91 3.86 -17.30 38.40
CA PRO A 91 5.05 -17.03 39.18
C PRO A 91 5.26 -15.52 39.35
N ARG A 92 5.51 -15.09 40.58
CA ARG A 92 5.80 -13.68 40.88
C ARG A 92 7.10 -13.26 40.19
N LEU A 93 7.00 -12.19 39.41
CA LEU A 93 8.14 -11.48 38.85
C LEU A 93 8.67 -10.48 39.88
N SER A 94 9.92 -10.03 39.72
CA SER A 94 10.38 -8.85 40.46
C SER A 94 9.59 -7.61 40.02
N ASP A 95 9.45 -6.63 40.90
CA ASP A 95 8.75 -5.37 40.59
C ASP A 95 9.31 -4.71 39.31
N GLU A 96 10.64 -4.78 39.12
CA GLU A 96 11.30 -4.28 37.92
C GLU A 96 10.86 -5.04 36.66
N GLN A 97 10.87 -6.37 36.69
CA GLN A 97 10.46 -7.19 35.55
C GLN A 97 8.99 -7.04 35.23
N LEU A 98 8.14 -6.93 36.26
CA LEU A 98 6.72 -6.66 36.10
C LEU A 98 6.49 -5.31 35.40
N LEU A 99 7.19 -4.25 35.83
CA LEU A 99 7.10 -2.93 35.20
C LEU A 99 7.59 -2.94 33.74
N ILE A 100 8.71 -3.61 33.44
CA ILE A 100 9.22 -3.72 32.07
C ILE A 100 8.20 -4.44 31.17
N ASN A 101 7.67 -5.58 31.64
CA ASN A 101 6.71 -6.37 30.87
C ASN A 101 5.39 -5.61 30.68
N ALA A 102 4.87 -4.96 31.73
CA ALA A 102 3.66 -4.15 31.64
C ALA A 102 3.83 -2.95 30.71
N TYR A 103 4.99 -2.29 30.74
CA TYR A 103 5.28 -1.19 29.83
C TYR A 103 5.33 -1.66 28.38
N ARG A 104 6.03 -2.76 28.08
CA ARG A 104 6.10 -3.34 26.73
C ARG A 104 4.74 -3.81 26.23
N ALA A 105 3.94 -4.41 27.10
CA ALA A 105 2.57 -4.85 26.80
C ALA A 105 1.65 -3.69 26.37
N SER A 106 1.94 -2.47 26.84
CA SER A 106 1.17 -1.27 26.49
C SER A 106 1.60 -0.60 25.19
N GLN A 107 2.72 -1.02 24.60
CA GLN A 107 3.24 -0.34 23.41
C GLN A 107 2.45 -0.72 22.16
N TYR A 108 2.19 0.29 21.34
CA TYR A 108 1.52 0.17 20.05
C TYR A 108 2.40 0.79 18.97
N LEU A 109 2.61 0.05 17.88
CA LEU A 109 3.30 0.56 16.72
C LEU A 109 2.28 0.92 15.65
N TYR A 110 2.33 2.17 15.20
CA TYR A 110 1.48 2.66 14.13
C TYR A 110 1.81 1.96 12.81
N TYR A 111 0.78 1.38 12.18
CA TYR A 111 0.83 0.83 10.84
C TYR A 111 0.29 1.86 9.84
N GLY A 112 1.08 2.20 8.82
CA GLY A 112 0.68 3.09 7.75
C GLY A 112 1.00 2.45 6.40
N PRO A 113 0.05 1.81 5.73
CA PRO A 113 0.32 1.11 4.47
C PRO A 113 0.71 2.08 3.34
N ARG A 114 1.62 1.67 2.46
CA ARG A 114 1.99 2.34 1.21
C ARG A 114 0.94 2.09 0.13
N ARG A 115 -0.20 2.74 0.31
CA ARG A 115 -1.36 2.65 -0.59
C ARG A 115 -1.42 3.74 -1.67
N ALA A 116 -0.48 4.69 -1.68
CA ALA A 116 -0.54 5.85 -2.57
C ALA A 116 -0.64 5.49 -4.06
N THR A 117 0.18 4.54 -4.52
CA THR A 117 0.14 4.08 -5.92
C THR A 117 -1.18 3.38 -6.24
N TYR A 118 -1.69 2.56 -5.32
CA TYR A 118 -2.98 1.88 -5.46
C TYR A 118 -4.15 2.88 -5.54
N ASP A 119 -4.20 3.84 -4.61
CA ASP A 119 -5.23 4.88 -4.59
C ASP A 119 -5.21 5.73 -5.87
N GLU A 120 -4.01 6.07 -6.37
CA GLU A 120 -3.82 6.76 -7.65
C GLU A 120 -4.43 5.95 -8.81
N MET A 121 -4.07 4.67 -8.95
CA MET A 121 -4.58 3.80 -10.02
C MET A 121 -6.08 3.55 -9.94
N VAL A 122 -6.66 3.46 -8.74
CA VAL A 122 -8.10 3.31 -8.55
C VAL A 122 -8.81 4.61 -8.95
N ALA A 123 -8.27 5.76 -8.55
CA ALA A 123 -8.85 7.07 -8.87
C ALA A 123 -8.81 7.40 -10.37
N THR A 124 -7.74 7.01 -11.07
CA THR A 124 -7.61 7.21 -12.52
C THR A 124 -8.28 6.11 -13.35
N GLY A 125 -8.65 4.98 -12.73
CA GLY A 125 -9.16 3.80 -13.43
C GLY A 125 -8.06 2.96 -14.10
N ASP A 126 -6.80 3.28 -13.88
CA ASP A 126 -5.64 2.61 -14.48
C ASP A 126 -5.35 1.23 -13.86
N ILE A 127 -6.03 0.84 -12.77
CA ILE A 127 -5.83 -0.48 -12.13
C ILE A 127 -6.05 -1.65 -13.12
N GLY A 128 -6.90 -1.46 -14.13
CA GLY A 128 -7.14 -2.43 -15.19
C GLY A 128 -6.00 -2.56 -16.21
N LEU A 129 -5.08 -1.58 -16.26
CA LEU A 129 -3.90 -1.63 -17.15
C LEU A 129 -2.84 -2.63 -16.68
N ILE A 130 -2.86 -2.99 -15.39
CA ILE A 130 -1.91 -3.95 -14.83
C ILE A 130 -2.16 -5.33 -15.45
N THR A 131 -1.24 -5.77 -16.30
CA THR A 131 -1.36 -7.03 -17.05
C THR A 131 -1.08 -8.26 -16.20
N ASP A 132 -0.29 -8.11 -15.13
CA ASP A 132 -0.05 -9.19 -14.17
C ASP A 132 -1.27 -9.33 -13.25
N ASP A 133 -2.10 -10.34 -13.54
CA ASP A 133 -3.30 -10.64 -12.78
C ASP A 133 -3.00 -10.94 -11.31
N ARG A 134 -1.89 -11.62 -11.01
CA ARG A 134 -1.52 -11.96 -9.64
C ARG A 134 -1.13 -10.71 -8.85
N LEU A 135 -0.38 -9.80 -9.47
CA LEU A 135 -0.01 -8.52 -8.86
C LEU A 135 -1.27 -7.69 -8.55
N ARG A 136 -2.18 -7.62 -9.53
CA ARG A 136 -3.44 -6.88 -9.41
C ARG A 136 -4.34 -7.46 -8.32
N GLU A 137 -4.54 -8.77 -8.29
CA GLU A 137 -5.36 -9.45 -7.28
C GLU A 137 -4.76 -9.32 -5.87
N THR A 138 -3.43 -9.42 -5.75
CA THR A 138 -2.75 -9.25 -4.45
C THR A 138 -2.97 -7.83 -3.91
N ALA A 139 -2.82 -6.81 -4.77
CA ALA A 139 -3.06 -5.42 -4.39
C ALA A 139 -4.52 -5.17 -3.99
N LEU A 140 -5.47 -5.67 -4.79
CA LEU A 140 -6.89 -5.55 -4.49
C LEU A 140 -7.23 -6.20 -3.15
N THR A 141 -6.77 -7.42 -2.92
CA THR A 141 -7.06 -8.16 -1.67
C THR A 141 -6.47 -7.43 -0.46
N LEU A 142 -5.23 -6.96 -0.55
CA LEU A 142 -4.55 -6.29 0.57
C LEU A 142 -5.17 -4.93 0.90
N TYR A 143 -5.43 -4.10 -0.11
CA TYR A 143 -5.83 -2.69 0.10
C TYR A 143 -7.35 -2.47 0.14
N SER A 144 -8.16 -3.43 -0.29
CA SER A 144 -9.63 -3.34 -0.17
C SER A 144 -10.16 -3.88 1.16
N ASP A 145 -9.33 -4.55 1.95
CA ASP A 145 -9.74 -5.10 3.24
C ASP A 145 -9.85 -4.01 4.33
N PRO A 146 -11.06 -3.70 4.83
CA PRO A 146 -11.24 -2.66 5.84
C PRO A 146 -10.76 -3.07 7.23
N THR A 147 -10.44 -4.35 7.46
CA THR A 147 -10.10 -4.86 8.80
C THR A 147 -8.89 -4.15 9.40
N ILE A 148 -7.88 -3.83 8.59
CA ILE A 148 -6.70 -3.09 9.04
C ILE A 148 -7.06 -1.68 9.54
N ASP A 149 -7.90 -0.97 8.80
CA ASP A 149 -8.34 0.38 9.18
C ASP A 149 -9.19 0.35 10.46
N VAL A 150 -10.03 -0.68 10.61
CA VAL A 150 -10.83 -0.89 11.83
C VAL A 150 -9.92 -1.18 13.03
N VAL A 151 -9.00 -2.14 12.91
CA VAL A 151 -8.09 -2.54 14.00
C VAL A 151 -7.20 -1.38 14.42
N THR A 152 -6.66 -0.61 13.47
CA THR A 152 -5.81 0.55 13.79
C THR A 152 -6.60 1.67 14.45
N THR A 153 -7.83 1.93 14.01
CA THR A 153 -8.72 2.95 14.60
C THR A 153 -9.16 2.55 16.02
N GLU A 154 -9.55 1.30 16.21
CA GLU A 154 -9.94 0.76 17.51
C GLU A 154 -8.75 0.73 18.48
N SER A 155 -7.57 0.34 18.01
CA SER A 155 -6.33 0.39 18.80
C SER A 155 -5.98 1.82 19.21
N ARG A 156 -6.09 2.81 18.30
CA ARG A 156 -5.87 4.23 18.60
C ARG A 156 -6.84 4.79 19.62
N ASN A 157 -8.10 4.37 19.54
CA ASN A 157 -9.17 4.85 20.42
C ASN A 157 -9.28 4.02 21.71
N SER A 158 -8.49 2.95 21.85
CA SER A 158 -8.45 2.14 23.06
C SER A 158 -7.93 2.97 24.24
N SER A 159 -8.56 2.79 25.39
CA SER A 159 -8.17 3.42 26.66
C SER A 159 -6.76 3.03 27.14
N ILE A 160 -6.20 1.95 26.57
CA ILE A 160 -4.85 1.44 26.88
C ILE A 160 -3.78 2.29 26.17
N ALA A 161 -4.04 2.73 24.94
CA ALA A 161 -3.13 3.64 24.22
C ALA A 161 -2.98 5.00 24.94
N GLY A 162 -4.07 5.47 25.58
CA GLY A 162 -4.07 6.68 26.41
C GLY A 162 -3.19 6.62 27.66
N PHE A 163 -2.84 5.42 28.15
CA PHE A 163 -1.93 5.28 29.30
C PHE A 163 -0.49 5.67 28.95
N SER A 164 -0.05 5.42 27.71
CA SER A 164 1.26 5.86 27.21
C SER A 164 1.35 7.38 26.97
N ALA A 165 0.21 8.03 26.77
CA ALA A 165 0.09 9.47 26.52
C ALA A 165 -0.40 10.27 27.75
N ALA A 166 -0.61 9.61 28.89
CA ALA A 166 -1.03 10.29 30.11
C ALA A 166 0.12 11.21 30.58
N PRO A 167 -0.12 12.54 30.71
CA PRO A 167 0.90 13.43 31.24
C PRO A 167 1.23 12.98 32.67
N CYS A 168 2.47 12.51 32.85
CA CYS A 168 3.00 12.11 34.14
C CYS A 168 2.73 13.24 35.16
N PRO A 169 2.08 12.97 36.32
CA PRO A 169 1.75 14.00 37.28
C PRO A 169 3.03 14.74 37.70
N ARG A 170 2.96 16.08 37.69
CA ARG A 170 4.10 17.02 37.78
C ARG A 170 5.04 16.81 38.98
N THR A 171 4.67 16.02 39.97
CA THR A 171 5.49 15.64 41.13
C THR A 171 6.58 14.60 40.84
N PHE A 172 6.55 13.91 39.69
CA PHE A 172 7.52 12.84 39.36
C PHE A 172 8.57 13.23 38.28
N SER A 173 8.62 14.51 37.88
CA SER A 173 9.24 14.91 36.60
C SER A 173 10.77 14.91 36.55
N VAL A 174 11.49 14.99 37.69
CA VAL A 174 12.95 15.20 37.62
C VAL A 174 13.74 13.89 37.54
N ARG A 175 13.19 12.77 38.02
CA ARG A 175 13.92 11.49 38.06
C ARG A 175 13.68 10.62 36.82
N CYS A 176 12.48 10.69 36.21
CA CYS A 176 12.16 9.92 35.00
C CYS A 176 12.70 10.57 33.71
N LEU A 177 12.77 11.90 33.63
CA LEU A 177 13.24 12.59 32.41
C LEU A 177 14.73 12.29 32.11
N ARG A 178 15.52 12.02 33.16
CA ARG A 178 16.91 11.59 33.01
C ARG A 178 17.05 10.18 32.45
N ILE A 179 16.08 9.29 32.67
CA ILE A 179 16.13 7.92 32.17
C ILE A 179 15.73 7.89 30.68
N ALA A 180 14.68 8.62 30.30
CA ALA A 180 14.23 8.69 28.91
C ALA A 180 15.28 9.32 27.96
N ALA A 181 15.96 10.40 28.39
CA ALA A 181 16.99 11.06 27.58
C ALA A 181 18.29 10.22 27.40
N ILE A 182 18.55 9.26 28.29
CA ILE A 182 19.69 8.33 28.16
C ILE A 182 19.35 7.17 27.21
N THR A 183 18.08 6.82 27.04
CA THR A 183 17.67 5.71 26.18
C THR A 183 17.75 5.96 24.67
N SER A 184 17.77 7.22 24.20
CA SER A 184 17.87 7.55 22.77
C SER A 184 19.31 7.69 22.25
N SER A 185 20.32 7.70 23.12
CA SER A 185 21.72 7.99 22.75
C SER A 185 22.69 6.82 22.92
N SER A 186 22.23 5.66 23.42
CA SER A 186 23.09 4.48 23.63
C SER A 186 22.64 3.28 22.77
N PRO A 187 23.49 2.80 21.83
CA PRO A 187 23.14 1.67 20.95
C PRO A 187 22.90 0.36 21.71
N ALA A 188 23.37 0.24 22.95
CA ALA A 188 23.12 -0.91 23.82
C ALA A 188 21.68 -0.97 24.33
N ILE A 189 21.02 0.19 24.54
CA ILE A 189 19.64 0.27 25.03
C ILE A 189 18.65 0.13 23.88
N SER A 190 18.98 0.63 22.68
CA SER A 190 18.23 0.33 21.45
C SER A 190 18.11 -1.19 21.22
N LYS A 191 19.19 -1.94 21.43
CA LYS A 191 19.21 -3.41 21.38
C LYS A 191 18.48 -4.10 22.54
N ALA A 192 18.32 -3.43 23.68
CA ALA A 192 17.58 -3.96 24.82
C ALA A 192 16.08 -3.69 24.69
N LEU A 193 15.70 -2.55 24.09
CA LEU A 193 14.32 -2.14 23.80
C LEU A 193 13.74 -2.86 22.58
N MET A 194 14.54 -3.06 21.54
CA MET A 194 14.21 -3.96 20.43
C MET A 194 14.46 -5.38 20.92
N GLY A 195 13.41 -6.11 21.28
CA GLY A 195 13.54 -7.53 21.65
C GLY A 195 14.39 -8.33 20.64
N PRO A 196 14.92 -9.49 21.03
CA PRO A 196 15.78 -10.31 20.17
C PRO A 196 15.14 -10.65 18.81
N SER A 197 13.81 -10.72 18.77
CA SER A 197 12.97 -10.90 17.58
C SER A 197 13.06 -9.74 16.59
N ILE A 198 13.04 -8.50 17.08
CA ILE A 198 13.03 -7.26 16.29
C ILE A 198 14.41 -7.02 15.67
N THR A 199 15.48 -7.36 16.41
CA THR A 199 16.87 -7.23 15.92
C THR A 199 17.13 -8.11 14.69
N ARG A 200 16.42 -9.25 14.56
CA ARG A 200 16.51 -10.14 13.40
C ARG A 200 15.71 -9.61 12.20
N ALA A 201 14.58 -8.94 12.43
CA ALA A 201 13.75 -8.36 11.38
C ALA A 201 14.38 -7.10 10.74
N SER A 202 15.14 -6.31 11.51
CA SER A 202 15.89 -5.16 10.98
C SER A 202 16.99 -5.54 9.97
N LEU A 203 17.44 -6.80 9.97
CA LEU A 203 18.43 -7.31 8.99
C LEU A 203 17.79 -7.67 7.64
N ILE A 204 16.46 -7.64 7.51
CA ILE A 204 15.70 -8.08 6.33
C ILE A 204 15.19 -6.88 5.50
N CYS A 205 15.53 -5.65 5.90
CA CYS A 205 15.15 -4.45 5.15
C CYS A 205 15.70 -4.53 3.71
N PRO A 206 14.86 -4.56 2.67
CA PRO A 206 15.35 -4.48 1.31
C PRO A 206 15.98 -3.09 1.10
N GLN A 207 17.20 -3.08 0.57
CA GLN A 207 17.88 -1.87 0.07
C GLN A 207 17.13 -1.32 -1.14
#